data_AF-K0ZC98-F1
#
_entry.id   AF-K0ZC98-F1
#
_cell.length_a   1.000
_cell.length_b   1.000
_cell.length_c   1.000
_cell.angle_alpha   90.00
_cell.angle_beta   90.00
_cell.angle_gamma   90.00
#
_symmetry.space_group_name_H-M   'P 1'
#
loop_
_entity.id
_entity.type
_entity.pdbx_description
1 polymer ?
#
loop_
_entity_poly.entity_id
_entity_poly.type
_entity_poly.pdbx_seq_one_letter_code
_entity_poly.pdbx_strand_id
1 'polypeptide(L)'
;SRYGFYEDYPDYHRSPRIIYRGSEDKILINPPGQEPVKPSDELLKLIVPPLMMVGVTVLITLIQPRGIYILATVGMSITTMIFSIRGFIKNRKKYKADKKERVDLYRLYLKDKVKELTRLEREQKEGMHYHFPTVLELTDLVESYNHRIYEKTPLHFDFLYYRLGLGKMPTSYDLKYGQQERSGKKDALEEEGYALYSRHKKIPDMPIPANLSHGPVGYIGPRNLVLEQLQLLVMQLATFHSYHDVQFITILPEEEKEQW
;
A
#
# COMPACT_ATOMS: atom_id res chain seq x y z
N SER A 1 -34.35 -44.20 6.47
CA SER A 1 -34.31 -43.65 5.09
C SER A 1 -34.34 -44.82 4.11
N ARG A 2 -34.96 -44.68 2.91
CA ARG A 2 -35.06 -45.75 1.89
C ARG A 2 -33.77 -45.97 1.07
N TYR A 3 -32.66 -45.39 1.50
CA TYR A 3 -31.37 -45.51 0.85
C TYR A 3 -30.43 -46.19 1.84
N GLY A 4 -30.01 -47.42 1.52
CA GLY A 4 -28.93 -48.08 2.24
C GLY A 4 -27.62 -47.46 1.77
N PHE A 5 -26.83 -46.95 2.71
CA PHE A 5 -25.46 -46.52 2.43
C PHE A 5 -24.56 -47.76 2.27
N TYR A 6 -23.49 -47.68 1.47
CA TYR A 6 -22.48 -48.73 1.45
C TYR A 6 -21.73 -48.73 2.80
N GLU A 7 -21.14 -49.87 3.20
CA GLU A 7 -20.54 -50.02 4.54
C GLU A 7 -19.47 -48.97 4.86
N ASP A 8 -18.74 -48.50 3.84
CA ASP A 8 -17.68 -47.48 3.97
C ASP A 8 -18.17 -46.03 3.76
N TYR A 9 -19.48 -45.77 3.72
CA TYR A 9 -19.97 -44.41 3.50
C TYR A 9 -19.61 -43.53 4.71
N PRO A 10 -18.92 -42.39 4.50
CA PRO A 10 -18.40 -41.61 5.61
C PRO A 10 -19.53 -40.96 6.41
N ASP A 11 -19.48 -41.13 7.73
CA ASP A 11 -20.30 -40.36 8.67
C ASP A 11 -19.71 -38.95 8.84
N TYR A 12 -20.11 -38.04 7.95
CA TYR A 12 -19.57 -36.69 7.90
C TYR A 12 -20.31 -35.74 8.86
N HIS A 13 -19.56 -35.18 9.82
CA HIS A 13 -20.02 -34.11 10.70
C HIS A 13 -19.29 -32.81 10.38
N ARG A 14 -20.07 -31.72 10.22
CA ARG A 14 -19.47 -30.40 9.96
C ARG A 14 -18.61 -29.98 11.14
N SER A 15 -17.37 -29.62 10.86
CA SER A 15 -16.45 -29.12 11.88
C SER A 15 -16.56 -27.60 12.05
N PRO A 16 -16.13 -27.04 13.19
CA PRO A 16 -15.99 -25.60 13.36
C PRO A 16 -15.11 -25.01 12.25
N ARG A 17 -15.59 -23.92 11.66
CA ARG A 17 -14.93 -23.25 10.54
C ARG A 17 -13.91 -22.22 11.01
N ILE A 18 -12.76 -22.18 10.34
CA ILE A 18 -11.79 -21.08 10.48
C ILE A 18 -12.15 -19.97 9.49
N ILE A 19 -12.27 -18.74 9.98
CA ILE A 19 -12.57 -17.55 9.16
C ILE A 19 -11.40 -16.57 9.29
N TYR A 20 -10.68 -16.37 8.19
CA TYR A 20 -9.68 -15.30 8.09
C TYR A 20 -10.37 -13.96 7.85
N ARG A 21 -10.01 -12.94 8.63
CA ARG A 21 -10.50 -11.58 8.44
C ARG A 21 -9.36 -10.70 7.93
N GLY A 22 -9.67 -9.86 6.95
CA GLY A 22 -8.74 -8.81 6.53
C GLY A 22 -8.49 -7.83 7.67
N SER A 23 -7.31 -7.22 7.69
CA SER A 23 -7.02 -6.12 8.62
C SER A 23 -7.90 -4.91 8.31
N GLU A 24 -8.41 -4.25 9.36
CA GLU A 24 -9.15 -2.98 9.31
C GLU A 24 -8.25 -1.80 9.74
N ASP A 25 -6.93 -2.01 9.80
CA ASP A 25 -5.98 -1.01 10.25
C ASP A 25 -6.00 0.23 9.36
N LYS A 26 -5.83 1.40 9.97
CA LYS A 26 -5.71 2.68 9.25
C LYS A 26 -4.24 3.00 9.07
N ILE A 27 -3.76 2.90 7.83
CA ILE A 27 -2.34 3.08 7.51
C ILE A 27 -2.16 4.39 6.77
N LEU A 28 -1.41 5.28 7.40
CA LEU A 28 -1.01 6.55 6.80
C LEU A 28 0.46 6.49 6.37
N ILE A 29 0.69 6.74 5.08
CA ILE A 29 2.02 7.04 4.54
C ILE A 29 2.17 8.56 4.57
N ASN A 30 3.12 9.03 5.38
CA ASN A 30 3.42 10.45 5.51
C ASN A 30 4.31 10.91 4.33
N PRO A 31 4.10 12.14 3.82
CA PRO A 31 5.04 12.76 2.91
C PRO A 31 6.38 13.01 3.62
N PRO A 32 7.48 13.20 2.88
CA PRO A 32 8.75 13.57 3.49
C PRO A 32 8.65 14.94 4.17
N GLY A 33 9.46 15.16 5.21
CA GLY A 33 9.56 16.48 5.84
C GLY A 33 10.00 17.56 4.83
N GLN A 34 9.78 18.84 5.14
CA GLN A 34 10.12 19.93 4.21
C GLN A 34 11.60 19.92 3.81
N GLU A 35 11.90 20.34 2.57
CA GLU A 35 13.30 20.51 2.15
C GLU A 35 14.02 21.54 3.03
N PRO A 36 15.27 21.28 3.46
CA PRO A 36 16.07 22.28 4.15
C PRO A 36 16.19 23.53 3.28
N VAL A 37 16.08 24.71 3.90
CA VAL A 37 16.23 25.98 3.18
C VAL A 37 17.69 26.11 2.76
N LYS A 38 17.93 26.30 1.45
CA LYS A 38 19.27 26.59 0.94
C LYS A 38 19.77 27.86 1.64
N PRO A 39 20.97 27.84 2.27
CA PRO A 39 21.59 29.06 2.77
C PRO A 39 21.61 30.08 1.64
N SER A 40 21.05 31.26 1.88
CA SER A 40 20.96 32.29 0.85
C SER A 40 22.36 32.57 0.29
N ASP A 41 22.48 32.75 -1.03
CA ASP A 41 23.74 33.15 -1.70
C ASP A 41 24.14 34.61 -1.36
N GLU A 42 23.59 35.14 -0.27
CA GLU A 42 23.76 36.50 0.25
C GLU A 42 25.03 36.67 1.10
N LEU A 43 26.08 35.91 0.80
CA LEU A 43 27.43 36.27 1.26
C LEU A 43 27.72 37.74 0.94
N LEU A 44 27.29 38.20 -0.24
CA LEU A 44 27.34 39.62 -0.61
C LEU A 44 26.56 40.50 0.36
N LYS A 45 25.30 40.21 0.72
CA LYS A 45 24.56 41.07 1.67
C LYS A 45 25.13 41.01 3.10
N LEU A 46 25.83 39.94 3.45
CA LEU A 46 26.49 39.79 4.74
C LEU A 46 27.82 40.55 4.81
N ILE A 47 28.54 40.70 3.69
CA ILE A 47 29.86 41.34 3.60
C ILE A 47 29.77 42.81 3.13
N VAL A 48 28.70 43.20 2.42
CA VAL A 48 28.48 44.56 1.90
C VAL A 48 28.40 45.63 3.01
N PRO A 49 27.66 45.47 4.12
CA PRO A 49 27.59 46.49 5.17
C PRO A 49 28.94 46.76 5.87
N PRO A 50 29.75 45.73 6.25
CA PRO A 50 31.11 45.94 6.74
C PRO A 50 32.03 46.62 5.71
N LEU A 51 31.96 46.24 4.43
CA LEU A 51 32.74 46.88 3.36
C LEU A 51 32.36 48.35 3.17
N MET A 52 31.07 48.68 3.16
CA MET A 52 30.56 50.05 3.07
C MET A 52 30.99 50.89 4.27
N MET A 53 30.93 50.33 5.49
CA MET A 53 31.41 50.99 6.69
C MET A 53 32.88 51.35 6.60
N VAL A 54 33.74 50.42 6.15
CA VAL A 54 35.17 50.70 5.92
C VAL A 54 35.35 51.85 4.92
N GLY A 55 34.62 51.84 3.80
CA GLY A 55 34.66 52.92 2.79
C GLY A 55 34.22 54.29 3.34
N VAL A 56 33.13 54.34 4.11
CA VAL A 56 32.64 55.58 4.75
C VAL A 56 33.63 56.09 5.80
N THR A 57 34.26 55.19 6.56
CA THR A 57 35.25 55.57 7.58
C THR A 57 36.48 56.20 6.91
N VAL A 58 36.97 55.63 5.80
CA VAL A 58 38.08 56.20 5.02
C VAL A 58 37.73 57.60 4.48
N LEU A 59 36.50 57.80 3.99
CA LEU A 59 36.05 59.10 3.49
C LEU A 59 36.01 60.18 4.60
N ILE A 60 35.48 59.83 5.79
CA ILE A 60 35.42 60.74 6.94
C ILE A 60 36.82 61.13 7.42
N THR A 61 37.78 60.20 7.34
CA THR A 61 39.17 60.46 7.80
C THR A 61 39.93 61.47 6.95
N LEU A 62 39.54 61.66 5.68
CA LEU A 62 40.08 62.72 4.82
C LEU A 62 39.64 64.12 5.28
N ILE A 63 38.51 64.22 6.00
CA ILE A 63 37.91 65.48 6.44
C ILE A 63 38.22 65.75 7.93
N GLN A 64 38.24 64.72 8.78
CA GLN A 64 38.49 64.86 10.22
C GLN A 64 39.24 63.64 10.80
N PRO A 65 40.56 63.72 11.04
CA PRO A 65 41.35 62.58 11.48
C PRO A 65 41.17 62.31 12.99
N ARG A 66 40.36 61.30 13.34
CA ARG A 66 40.27 60.73 14.70
C ARG A 66 40.81 59.30 14.72
N GLY A 67 42.12 59.13 14.90
CA GLY A 67 42.84 57.86 14.70
C GLY A 67 42.32 56.65 15.49
N ILE A 68 41.86 56.84 16.73
CA ILE A 68 41.37 55.74 17.59
C ILE A 68 40.07 55.12 17.04
N TYR A 69 39.19 55.96 16.46
CA TYR A 69 37.93 55.50 15.87
C TYR A 69 38.14 54.62 14.63
N ILE A 70 39.19 54.90 13.86
CA ILE A 70 39.54 54.13 12.65
C ILE A 70 39.97 52.72 13.04
N LEU A 71 40.89 52.60 14.01
CA LEU A 71 41.41 51.32 14.46
C LEU A 71 40.29 50.42 15.02
N ALA A 72 39.37 51.00 15.79
CA ALA A 72 38.21 50.29 16.32
C ALA A 72 37.25 49.81 15.20
N THR A 73 36.95 50.67 14.23
CA THR A 73 35.99 50.35 13.14
C THR A 73 36.55 49.32 12.15
N VAL A 74 37.84 49.42 11.82
CA VAL A 74 38.53 48.45 10.96
C VAL A 74 38.65 47.09 11.67
N GLY A 75 39.02 47.08 12.95
CA GLY A 75 39.09 45.84 13.75
C GLY A 75 37.73 45.14 13.87
N MET A 76 36.65 45.89 14.09
CA MET A 76 35.29 45.34 14.13
C MET A 76 34.83 44.81 12.77
N SER A 77 35.19 45.48 11.68
CA SER A 77 34.84 45.05 10.32
C SER A 77 35.55 43.74 9.93
N ILE A 78 36.83 43.59 10.27
CA ILE A 78 37.61 42.36 10.03
C ILE A 78 37.05 41.19 10.83
N THR A 79 36.74 41.39 12.12
CA THR A 79 36.18 40.33 12.96
C THR A 79 34.79 39.90 12.46
N THR A 80 33.90 40.82 12.11
CA THR A 80 32.59 40.52 11.51
C THR A 80 32.73 39.76 10.18
N MET A 81 33.71 40.11 9.34
CA MET A 81 33.98 39.38 8.09
C MET A 81 34.41 37.93 8.34
N ILE A 82 35.31 37.69 9.30
CA ILE A 82 35.75 36.34 9.67
C ILE A 82 34.59 35.49 10.19
N PHE A 83 33.77 36.05 11.10
CA PHE A 83 32.59 35.35 11.62
C PHE A 83 31.56 35.04 10.53
N SER A 84 31.38 35.95 9.57
CA SER A 84 30.48 35.79 8.43
C SER A 84 30.91 34.64 7.52
N ILE A 85 32.20 34.57 7.17
CA ILE A 85 32.75 33.48 6.34
C ILE A 85 32.64 32.14 7.08
N ARG A 86 33.02 32.10 8.36
CA ARG A 86 32.91 30.90 9.18
C ARG A 86 31.47 30.42 9.31
N GLY A 87 30.53 31.35 9.51
CA GLY A 87 29.09 31.09 9.56
C GLY A 87 28.57 30.52 8.25
N PHE A 88 28.97 31.08 7.11
CA PHE A 88 28.59 30.57 5.79
C PHE A 88 29.07 29.14 5.54
N ILE A 89 30.34 28.83 5.83
CA ILE A 89 30.89 27.48 5.68
C ILE A 89 30.14 26.49 6.59
N LYS A 90 29.88 26.87 7.84
CA LYS A 90 29.12 26.05 8.80
C LYS A 90 27.70 25.81 8.31
N ASN A 91 27.00 26.84 7.82
CA ASN A 91 25.64 26.74 7.31
C ASN A 91 25.57 25.86 6.05
N ARG A 92 26.56 25.95 5.16
CA ARG A 92 26.64 25.10 3.97
C ARG A 92 26.92 23.63 4.33
N LYS A 93 27.78 23.37 5.33
CA LYS A 93 28.03 22.02 5.84
C LYS A 93 26.78 21.44 6.51
N LYS A 94 26.11 22.24 7.35
CA LYS A 94 24.85 21.86 8.01
C LYS A 94 23.75 21.56 6.97
N TYR A 95 23.54 22.43 6.00
CA TYR A 95 22.58 22.21 4.90
C TYR A 95 22.81 20.88 4.16
N LYS A 96 24.07 20.55 3.83
CA LYS A 96 24.40 19.27 3.19
C LYS A 96 24.12 18.07 4.12
N ALA A 97 24.42 18.20 5.41
CA ALA A 97 24.14 17.16 6.41
C ALA A 97 22.63 16.96 6.58
N ASP A 98 21.87 18.03 6.84
CA ASP A 98 20.41 18.00 7.02
C ASP A 98 19.71 17.44 5.77
N LYS A 99 20.18 17.78 4.56
CA LYS A 99 19.63 17.22 3.31
C LYS A 99 19.87 15.73 3.18
N LYS A 100 21.05 15.24 3.57
CA LYS A 100 21.37 13.80 3.55
C LYS A 100 20.56 13.05 4.61
N GLU A 101 20.54 13.57 5.83
CA GLU A 101 19.79 13.00 6.94
C GLU A 101 18.30 12.88 6.61
N ARG A 102 17.70 13.91 5.99
CA ARG A 102 16.33 13.87 5.49
C ARG A 102 16.06 12.68 4.56
N VAL A 103 16.94 12.45 3.58
CA VAL A 103 16.81 11.35 2.62
C VAL A 103 16.95 10.01 3.33
N ASP A 104 17.97 9.87 4.18
CA ASP A 104 18.27 8.62 4.89
C ASP A 104 17.13 8.22 5.85
N LEU A 105 16.63 9.17 6.64
CA LEU A 105 15.51 8.96 7.56
C LEU A 105 14.21 8.62 6.81
N TYR A 106 13.91 9.32 5.72
CA TYR A 106 12.68 9.06 4.96
C TYR A 106 12.71 7.69 4.28
N ARG A 107 13.85 7.29 3.71
CA ARG A 107 14.00 5.95 3.13
C ARG A 107 13.92 4.84 4.16
N LEU A 108 14.46 5.06 5.36
CA LEU A 108 14.31 4.13 6.47
C LEU A 108 12.82 3.98 6.86
N TYR A 109 12.11 5.10 6.97
CA TYR A 109 10.66 5.10 7.19
C TYR A 109 9.89 4.34 6.10
N LEU A 110 10.17 4.60 4.82
CA LEU A 110 9.52 3.89 3.71
C LEU A 110 9.83 2.38 3.74
N LYS A 111 11.05 1.99 4.10
CA LYS A 111 11.43 0.58 4.22
C LYS A 111 10.60 -0.14 5.29
N ASP A 112 10.38 0.49 6.43
CA ASP A 112 9.56 -0.10 7.48
C ASP A 112 8.09 -0.14 7.08
N LYS A 113 7.59 0.88 6.37
CA LYS A 113 6.25 0.86 5.77
C LYS A 113 6.08 -0.25 4.72
N VAL A 114 7.07 -0.51 3.87
CA VAL A 114 7.04 -1.63 2.92
C VAL A 114 6.86 -2.96 3.65
N LYS A 115 7.60 -3.20 4.74
CA LYS A 115 7.49 -4.44 5.51
C LYS A 115 6.09 -4.60 6.11
N GLU A 116 5.55 -3.53 6.70
CA GLU A 116 4.21 -3.50 7.28
C GLU A 116 3.15 -3.83 6.23
N LEU A 117 3.17 -3.13 5.09
CA LEU A 117 2.21 -3.31 4.00
C LEU A 117 2.32 -4.72 3.38
N THR A 118 3.53 -5.18 3.10
CA THR A 118 3.76 -6.51 2.50
C THR A 118 3.25 -7.63 3.42
N ARG A 119 3.44 -7.48 4.75
CA ARG A 119 2.91 -8.44 5.72
C ARG A 119 1.38 -8.52 5.64
N LEU A 120 0.72 -7.36 5.64
CA LEU A 120 -0.74 -7.27 5.59
C LEU A 120 -1.31 -7.78 4.26
N GLU A 121 -0.66 -7.47 3.14
CA GLU A 121 -1.05 -8.00 1.84
C GLU A 121 -0.96 -9.52 1.80
N ARG A 122 0.10 -10.08 2.36
CA ARG A 122 0.28 -11.54 2.45
C ARG A 122 -0.81 -12.19 3.30
N GLU A 123 -1.11 -11.64 4.47
CA GLU A 123 -2.17 -12.15 5.36
C GLU A 123 -3.54 -12.10 4.67
N GLN A 124 -3.86 -11.00 3.99
CA GLN A 124 -5.08 -10.88 3.21
C GLN A 124 -5.11 -11.89 2.04
N LYS A 125 -3.99 -12.07 1.35
CA LYS A 125 -3.87 -13.02 0.23
C LYS A 125 -4.06 -14.46 0.69
N GLU A 126 -3.34 -14.87 1.73
CA GLU A 126 -3.47 -16.20 2.34
C GLU A 126 -4.91 -16.47 2.78
N GLY A 127 -5.54 -15.50 3.48
CA GLY A 127 -6.94 -15.62 3.88
C GLY A 127 -7.89 -15.76 2.68
N MET A 128 -7.72 -14.96 1.62
CA MET A 128 -8.57 -15.03 0.44
C MET A 128 -8.40 -16.35 -0.34
N HIS A 129 -7.17 -16.83 -0.52
CA HIS A 129 -6.93 -18.13 -1.15
C HIS A 129 -7.44 -19.30 -0.30
N TYR A 130 -7.42 -19.19 1.04
CA TYR A 130 -8.05 -20.17 1.91
C TYR A 130 -9.57 -20.25 1.67
N HIS A 131 -10.28 -19.12 1.62
CA HIS A 131 -11.75 -19.10 1.43
C HIS A 131 -12.19 -19.43 -0.01
N PHE A 132 -11.31 -19.19 -0.99
CA PHE A 132 -11.57 -19.35 -2.42
C PHE A 132 -10.43 -20.13 -3.08
N PRO A 133 -10.25 -21.42 -2.73
CA PRO A 133 -9.16 -22.23 -3.24
C PRO A 133 -9.29 -22.48 -4.74
N THR A 134 -8.23 -23.00 -5.32
CA THR A 134 -8.18 -23.46 -6.70
C THR A 134 -9.01 -24.73 -6.89
N VAL A 135 -9.32 -25.05 -8.15
CA VAL A 135 -10.07 -26.26 -8.51
C VAL A 135 -9.34 -27.53 -8.06
N LEU A 136 -8.02 -27.57 -8.18
CA LEU A 136 -7.20 -28.70 -7.73
C LEU A 136 -7.31 -28.90 -6.22
N GLU A 137 -7.19 -27.82 -5.45
CA GLU A 137 -7.37 -27.88 -3.99
C GLU A 137 -8.80 -28.32 -3.61
N LEU A 138 -9.82 -27.94 -4.37
CA LEU A 138 -11.20 -28.42 -4.12
C LEU A 138 -11.32 -29.93 -4.33
N THR A 139 -10.69 -30.47 -5.37
CA THR A 139 -10.62 -31.92 -5.60
C THR A 139 -9.97 -32.62 -4.41
N ASP A 140 -8.81 -32.11 -3.95
CA ASP A 140 -8.11 -32.68 -2.79
C ASP A 140 -8.97 -32.66 -1.52
N LEU A 141 -9.74 -31.59 -1.29
CA LEU A 141 -10.66 -31.49 -0.15
C LEU A 141 -11.75 -32.57 -0.22
N VAL A 142 -12.34 -32.79 -1.40
CA VAL A 142 -13.41 -33.77 -1.62
C VAL A 142 -12.88 -35.20 -1.48
N GLU A 143 -11.75 -35.52 -2.13
CA GLU A 143 -11.15 -36.86 -2.09
C GLU A 143 -10.70 -37.27 -0.67
N SER A 144 -10.22 -36.30 0.12
CA SER A 144 -9.79 -36.54 1.51
C SER A 144 -10.91 -36.47 2.54
N TYR A 145 -12.17 -36.28 2.13
CA TYR A 145 -13.32 -36.04 3.02
C TYR A 145 -13.01 -34.96 4.06
N ASN A 146 -12.38 -33.88 3.61
CA ASN A 146 -11.85 -32.86 4.49
C ASN A 146 -12.95 -32.20 5.33
N HIS A 147 -12.64 -31.87 6.57
CA HIS A 147 -13.54 -31.18 7.52
C HIS A 147 -14.07 -29.82 7.04
N ARG A 148 -13.49 -29.27 5.97
CA ARG A 148 -13.90 -28.02 5.31
C ARG A 148 -15.03 -28.18 4.30
N ILE A 149 -15.42 -29.41 3.95
CA ILE A 149 -16.60 -29.64 3.12
C ILE A 149 -17.84 -29.10 3.85
N TYR A 150 -18.77 -28.48 3.12
CA TYR A 150 -19.99 -27.91 3.70
C TYR A 150 -19.77 -26.83 4.79
N GLU A 151 -18.62 -26.16 4.81
CA GLU A 151 -18.29 -25.13 5.81
C GLU A 151 -19.14 -23.85 5.69
N LYS A 152 -19.76 -23.58 4.53
CA LYS A 152 -20.53 -22.35 4.28
C LYS A 152 -22.02 -22.56 4.59
N THR A 153 -22.57 -21.67 5.41
CA THR A 153 -23.98 -21.66 5.83
C THR A 153 -24.63 -20.32 5.46
N PRO A 154 -25.98 -20.23 5.40
CA PRO A 154 -26.67 -18.97 5.11
C PRO A 154 -26.34 -17.80 6.05
N LEU A 155 -25.78 -18.08 7.23
CA LEU A 155 -25.39 -17.06 8.22
C LEU A 155 -23.98 -16.50 7.97
N HIS A 156 -23.19 -17.13 7.11
CA HIS A 156 -21.82 -16.69 6.81
C HIS A 156 -21.80 -15.58 5.74
N PHE A 157 -20.87 -14.63 5.89
CA PHE A 157 -20.72 -13.48 4.99
C PHE A 157 -20.42 -13.86 3.54
N ASP A 158 -19.88 -15.07 3.32
CA ASP A 158 -19.47 -15.59 2.02
C ASP A 158 -20.38 -16.74 1.52
N PHE A 159 -21.61 -16.83 2.05
CA PHE A 159 -22.62 -17.76 1.53
C PHE A 159 -22.93 -17.47 0.06
N LEU A 160 -22.98 -18.51 -0.77
CA LEU A 160 -23.14 -18.44 -2.23
C LEU A 160 -22.07 -17.59 -2.95
N TYR A 161 -20.92 -17.34 -2.30
CA TYR A 161 -19.77 -16.78 -2.99
C TYR A 161 -18.91 -17.88 -3.60
N TYR A 162 -18.45 -17.62 -4.83
CA TYR A 162 -17.57 -18.49 -5.61
C TYR A 162 -16.50 -17.67 -6.33
N ARG A 163 -15.41 -18.31 -6.72
CA ARG A 163 -14.26 -17.72 -7.40
C ARG A 163 -14.49 -17.72 -8.92
N LEU A 164 -14.31 -16.55 -9.53
CA LEU A 164 -14.32 -16.38 -11.00
C LEU A 164 -12.95 -16.57 -11.65
N GLY A 165 -11.88 -16.35 -10.89
CA GLY A 165 -10.52 -16.34 -11.43
C GLY A 165 -9.58 -15.51 -10.57
N LEU A 166 -8.42 -15.16 -11.12
CA LEU A 166 -7.45 -14.30 -10.46
C LEU A 166 -7.50 -12.88 -11.02
N GLY A 167 -7.35 -11.90 -10.13
CA GLY A 167 -7.32 -10.51 -10.51
C GLY A 167 -6.71 -9.61 -9.44
N LYS A 168 -6.93 -8.30 -9.60
CA LYS A 168 -6.46 -7.29 -8.66
C LYS A 168 -7.62 -6.86 -7.75
N MET A 169 -7.48 -7.07 -6.45
CA MET A 169 -8.46 -6.62 -5.45
C MET A 169 -7.92 -5.47 -4.60
N PRO A 170 -8.77 -4.57 -4.10
CA PRO A 170 -8.36 -3.58 -3.11
C PRO A 170 -7.88 -4.24 -1.82
N THR A 171 -7.02 -3.54 -1.08
CA THR A 171 -6.62 -3.93 0.28
C THR A 171 -7.79 -3.81 1.25
N SER A 172 -7.84 -4.67 2.26
CA SER A 172 -8.87 -4.58 3.32
C SER A 172 -8.62 -3.41 4.27
N TYR A 173 -7.35 -3.09 4.51
CA TYR A 173 -6.93 -1.99 5.38
C TYR A 173 -7.10 -0.63 4.69
N ASP A 174 -7.37 0.41 5.48
CA ASP A 174 -7.57 1.78 4.99
C ASP A 174 -6.21 2.45 4.76
N LEU A 175 -5.71 2.34 3.53
CA LEU A 175 -4.45 2.96 3.10
C LEU A 175 -4.68 4.40 2.62
N LYS A 176 -4.01 5.35 3.27
CA LYS A 176 -4.06 6.79 2.95
C LYS A 176 -2.65 7.38 2.76
N TYR A 177 -2.58 8.41 1.93
CA TYR A 177 -1.38 9.25 1.77
C TYR A 177 -1.64 10.61 2.40
N GLY A 178 -0.71 11.10 3.22
CA GLY A 178 -0.89 12.30 4.05
C GLY A 178 -0.99 13.62 3.30
N GLN A 179 -0.82 13.63 1.98
CA GLN A 179 -0.87 14.83 1.15
C GLN A 179 -1.87 14.64 0.01
N GLN A 180 -3.01 15.34 0.07
CA GLN A 180 -4.07 15.23 -0.94
C GLN A 180 -3.82 16.08 -2.19
N GLU A 181 -3.12 17.21 -2.03
CA GLU A 181 -2.74 18.11 -3.13
C GLU A 181 -1.23 18.06 -3.35
N ARG A 182 -0.83 17.66 -4.56
CA ARG A 182 0.57 17.76 -4.99
C ARG A 182 0.97 19.23 -4.93
N SER A 183 1.86 19.57 -4.02
CA SER A 183 2.55 20.86 -4.12
C SER A 183 3.26 20.82 -5.47
N GLY A 184 3.09 21.81 -6.35
CA GLY A 184 3.67 21.81 -7.70
C GLY A 184 5.20 21.67 -7.75
N LYS A 185 5.89 21.58 -6.60
CA LYS A 185 7.29 21.17 -6.48
C LYS A 185 7.39 19.66 -6.42
N LYS A 186 7.93 19.06 -7.48
CA LYS A 186 8.26 17.62 -7.54
C LYS A 186 9.47 17.32 -6.65
N ASP A 187 9.21 16.93 -5.41
CA ASP A 187 10.24 16.31 -4.58
C ASP A 187 10.35 14.82 -4.93
N ALA A 188 11.55 14.36 -5.27
CA ALA A 188 11.80 12.96 -5.59
C ALA A 188 11.42 12.01 -4.43
N LEU A 189 11.57 12.43 -3.17
CA LEU A 189 11.15 11.63 -2.02
C LEU A 189 9.63 11.53 -1.91
N GLU A 190 8.90 12.60 -2.26
CA GLU A 190 7.43 12.56 -2.28
C GLU A 190 6.95 11.59 -3.38
N GLU A 191 7.63 11.57 -4.53
CA GLU A 191 7.36 10.59 -5.59
C GLU A 191 7.63 9.14 -5.12
N GLU A 192 8.74 8.88 -4.41
CA GLU A 192 9.04 7.57 -3.80
C GLU A 192 7.91 7.12 -2.85
N GLY A 193 7.46 8.01 -1.96
CA GLY A 193 6.38 7.73 -1.00
C GLY A 193 5.02 7.50 -1.68
N TYR A 194 4.69 8.30 -2.69
CA TYR A 194 3.45 8.15 -3.45
C TYR A 194 3.43 6.90 -4.33
N ALA A 195 4.58 6.50 -4.88
CA ALA A 195 4.72 5.25 -5.62
C ALA A 195 4.46 4.05 -4.71
N LEU A 196 4.97 4.08 -3.47
CA LEU A 196 4.69 3.06 -2.47
C LEU A 196 3.18 2.98 -2.17
N TYR A 197 2.55 4.12 -1.88
CA TYR A 197 1.10 4.21 -1.67
C TYR A 197 0.30 3.62 -2.84
N SER A 198 0.66 3.99 -4.07
CA SER A 198 -0.07 3.58 -5.27
C SER A 198 0.07 2.08 -5.56
N ARG A 199 1.27 1.53 -5.33
CA ARG A 199 1.56 0.10 -5.50
C ARG A 199 0.74 -0.77 -4.56
N HIS A 200 0.67 -0.39 -3.29
CA HIS A 200 0.01 -1.17 -2.24
C HIS A 200 -1.50 -0.89 -2.13
N LYS A 201 -2.11 -0.20 -3.10
CA LYS A 201 -3.55 0.04 -3.11
C LYS A 201 -4.37 -1.18 -3.55
N LYS A 202 -3.76 -2.05 -4.37
CA LYS A 202 -4.41 -3.26 -4.89
C LYS A 202 -3.43 -4.42 -4.89
N ILE A 203 -3.89 -5.57 -4.42
CA ILE A 203 -3.12 -6.81 -4.37
C ILE A 203 -3.37 -7.61 -5.66
N PRO A 204 -2.33 -8.01 -6.40
CA PRO A 204 -2.45 -8.88 -7.57
C PRO A 204 -2.62 -10.35 -7.19
N ASP A 205 -3.07 -11.15 -8.16
CA ASP A 205 -3.28 -12.60 -8.05
C ASP A 205 -4.18 -13.00 -6.87
N MET A 206 -5.26 -12.24 -6.70
CA MET A 206 -6.29 -12.48 -5.70
C MET A 206 -7.47 -13.22 -6.34
N PRO A 207 -8.06 -14.23 -5.66
CA PRO A 207 -9.27 -14.86 -6.16
C PRO A 207 -10.40 -13.83 -6.15
N ILE A 208 -11.03 -13.62 -7.30
CA ILE A 208 -12.13 -12.65 -7.45
C ILE A 208 -13.43 -13.35 -7.06
N PRO A 209 -14.09 -12.93 -5.98
CA PRO A 209 -15.32 -13.55 -5.53
C PRO A 209 -16.53 -12.93 -6.25
N ALA A 210 -17.47 -13.76 -6.66
CA ALA A 210 -18.80 -13.37 -7.14
C ALA A 210 -19.86 -13.99 -6.25
N ASN A 211 -21.02 -13.34 -6.15
CA ASN A 211 -22.11 -13.74 -5.25
C ASN A 211 -23.40 -13.98 -6.02
N LEU A 212 -24.11 -15.06 -5.68
CA LEU A 212 -25.42 -15.38 -6.26
C LEU A 212 -26.62 -14.93 -5.40
N SER A 213 -26.38 -14.48 -4.16
CA SER A 213 -27.43 -13.96 -3.26
C SER A 213 -27.98 -12.60 -3.68
N HIS A 214 -27.19 -11.78 -4.39
CA HIS A 214 -27.56 -10.41 -4.76
C HIS A 214 -28.30 -10.29 -6.10
N GLY A 215 -28.56 -11.40 -6.79
CA GLY A 215 -29.32 -11.40 -8.04
C GLY A 215 -28.83 -12.45 -9.05
N PRO A 216 -29.52 -12.55 -10.20
CA PRO A 216 -29.15 -13.47 -11.25
C PRO A 216 -27.79 -13.11 -11.87
N VAL A 217 -27.00 -14.12 -12.20
CA VAL A 217 -25.72 -13.97 -12.89
C VAL A 217 -25.81 -14.61 -14.28
N GLY A 218 -25.43 -13.86 -15.31
CA GLY A 218 -25.37 -14.32 -16.69
C GLY A 218 -23.94 -14.46 -17.18
N TYR A 219 -23.64 -15.57 -17.86
CA TYR A 219 -22.36 -15.79 -18.55
C TYR A 219 -22.52 -15.51 -20.04
N ILE A 220 -21.58 -14.75 -20.61
CA ILE A 220 -21.59 -14.37 -22.03
C ILE A 220 -20.23 -14.72 -22.62
N GLY A 221 -20.23 -15.52 -23.68
CA GLY A 221 -19.02 -15.95 -24.36
C GLY A 221 -19.23 -17.18 -25.24
N PRO A 222 -18.13 -17.75 -25.79
CA PRO A 222 -18.16 -19.02 -26.49
C PRO A 222 -18.79 -20.13 -25.65
N ARG A 223 -19.70 -20.93 -26.23
CA ARG A 223 -20.54 -21.87 -25.48
C ARG A 223 -19.74 -22.87 -24.64
N ASN A 224 -18.65 -23.40 -25.19
CA ASN A 224 -17.74 -24.31 -24.49
C ASN A 224 -17.13 -23.68 -23.23
N LEU A 225 -16.67 -22.43 -23.30
CA LEU A 225 -16.11 -21.74 -22.14
C LEU A 225 -17.19 -21.42 -21.10
N VAL A 226 -18.41 -21.10 -21.54
CA VAL A 226 -19.53 -20.88 -20.63
C VAL A 226 -19.88 -22.14 -19.86
N LEU A 227 -19.96 -23.29 -20.54
CA LEU A 227 -20.24 -24.58 -19.89
C LEU A 227 -19.15 -24.92 -18.86
N GLU A 228 -17.88 -24.77 -19.22
CA GLU A 228 -16.75 -24.97 -18.31
C GLU A 228 -16.87 -24.07 -17.06
N GLN A 229 -17.15 -22.77 -17.23
CA GLN A 229 -17.31 -21.86 -16.08
C GLN A 229 -18.51 -22.21 -15.19
N LEU A 230 -19.61 -22.70 -15.78
CA LEU A 230 -20.77 -23.15 -15.02
C LEU A 230 -20.46 -24.42 -14.21
N GLN A 231 -19.71 -25.37 -14.78
CA GLN A 231 -19.24 -26.54 -14.05
C GLN A 231 -18.32 -26.16 -12.89
N LEU A 232 -17.39 -25.23 -13.11
CA LEU A 232 -16.51 -24.70 -12.07
C LEU A 232 -17.29 -23.99 -10.96
N LEU A 233 -18.35 -23.25 -11.30
CA LEU A 233 -19.25 -22.64 -10.32
C LEU A 233 -19.93 -23.71 -9.48
N VAL A 234 -20.53 -24.73 -10.12
CA VAL A 234 -21.28 -25.78 -9.43
C VAL A 234 -20.35 -26.59 -8.53
N MET A 235 -19.16 -26.97 -9.01
CA MET A 235 -18.16 -27.69 -8.22
C MET A 235 -17.80 -26.92 -6.95
N GLN A 236 -17.49 -25.62 -7.06
CA GLN A 236 -17.17 -24.78 -5.92
C GLN A 236 -18.30 -24.67 -4.91
N LEU A 237 -19.54 -24.46 -5.39
CA LEU A 237 -20.69 -24.35 -4.50
C LEU A 237 -21.01 -25.68 -3.83
N ALA A 238 -20.96 -26.80 -4.57
CA ALA A 238 -21.23 -28.13 -4.06
C ALA A 238 -20.21 -28.57 -3.01
N THR A 239 -18.92 -28.23 -3.15
CA THR A 239 -17.91 -28.53 -2.13
C THR A 239 -18.19 -27.82 -0.80
N PHE A 240 -18.63 -26.57 -0.85
CA PHE A 240 -18.73 -25.73 0.35
C PHE A 240 -20.12 -25.60 0.96
N HIS A 241 -21.18 -25.98 0.26
CA HIS A 241 -22.56 -25.87 0.74
C HIS A 241 -23.20 -27.24 0.82
N SER A 242 -23.86 -27.51 1.95
CA SER A 242 -24.58 -28.77 2.10
C SER A 242 -25.78 -28.82 1.16
N TYR A 243 -26.14 -30.04 0.74
CA TYR A 243 -27.38 -30.32 0.02
C TYR A 243 -28.65 -29.92 0.80
N HIS A 244 -28.55 -29.69 2.11
CA HIS A 244 -29.63 -29.11 2.93
C HIS A 244 -29.77 -27.58 2.73
N ASP A 245 -28.70 -26.91 2.33
CA ASP A 245 -28.62 -25.45 2.25
C ASP A 245 -28.78 -24.97 0.80
N VAL A 246 -28.31 -25.73 -0.19
CA VAL A 246 -28.32 -25.38 -1.62
C VAL A 246 -28.75 -26.57 -2.46
N GLN A 247 -29.63 -26.33 -3.42
CA GLN A 247 -30.07 -27.32 -4.42
C GLN A 247 -29.75 -26.82 -5.83
N PHE A 248 -29.22 -27.70 -6.67
CA PHE A 248 -28.91 -27.40 -8.07
C PHE A 248 -30.00 -27.98 -8.97
N ILE A 249 -30.56 -27.13 -9.82
CA ILE A 249 -31.52 -27.53 -10.87
C ILE A 249 -30.94 -27.04 -12.20
N THR A 250 -30.43 -27.98 -12.99
CA THR A 250 -29.83 -27.67 -14.29
C THR A 250 -30.84 -27.91 -15.41
N ILE A 251 -31.02 -26.92 -16.26
CA ILE A 251 -31.86 -26.98 -17.46
C ILE A 251 -30.95 -26.68 -18.64
N LEU A 252 -30.74 -27.68 -19.50
CA LEU A 252 -29.85 -27.57 -20.67
C LEU A 252 -30.43 -28.30 -21.88
N PRO A 253 -30.00 -27.95 -23.10
CA PRO A 253 -30.27 -28.73 -24.31
C PRO A 253 -29.76 -30.17 -24.18
N GLU A 254 -30.48 -31.13 -24.75
CA GLU A 254 -30.14 -32.56 -24.64
C GLU A 254 -28.76 -32.89 -25.24
N GLU A 255 -28.37 -32.19 -26.29
CA GLU A 255 -27.08 -32.33 -26.98
C GLU A 255 -25.87 -32.05 -26.07
N GLU A 256 -26.05 -31.25 -25.03
CA GLU A 256 -24.99 -30.86 -24.09
C GLU A 256 -24.92 -31.75 -22.85
N LYS A 257 -25.80 -32.76 -22.75
CA LYS A 257 -25.90 -33.63 -21.58
C LYS A 257 -24.59 -34.36 -21.25
N GLU A 258 -23.87 -34.84 -22.26
CA GLU A 258 -22.58 -35.52 -22.07
C GLU A 258 -21.46 -34.55 -21.67
N GLN A 259 -21.64 -33.25 -21.94
CA GLN A 259 -20.66 -32.22 -21.59
C GLN A 259 -20.87 -31.67 -20.18
N TRP A 260 -22.02 -31.93 -19.55
CA TRP A 260 -22.39 -31.46 -18.22
C TRP A 260 -21.95 -32.43 -17.13
#